data_AF-A0AAV4HHP0-F1
#
_entry.id   AF-A0AAV4HHP0-F1
#
_cell.length_a   1.000
_cell.length_b   1.000
_cell.length_c   1.000
_cell.angle_alpha   90.00
_cell.angle_beta   90.00
_cell.angle_gamma   90.00
#
_symmetry.space_group_name_H-M   'P 1'
#
loop_
_entity.id
_entity.type
_entity.pdbx_description
1 polymer ?
#
loop_
_entity_poly.entity_id
_entity_poly.type
_entity_poly.pdbx_seq_one_letter_code
_entity_poly.pdbx_strand_id
1 'polypeptide(L)'
;MRSEELANKAKEIFTEASEHLKTKQQKKQKWLSDETLQKMQERRMAKSKGQHHEDYKKKEREVKQIIRRDKKKYIEDKCEQIENTFSKNRSRDAYNIIKSLTKRFQPKSVVIKDENGNVLTESTQILDWWKRVNFNEVENEEKRRTKSKKGLARKEDDDDDDEEEEEEEEEEEEEEEEEEEEEEEEQERE
;
A
#
# COMPACT_ATOMS: atom_id res chain seq x y z
N MET A 1 11.47 55.68 8.08
CA MET A 1 10.99 55.73 6.69
C MET A 1 11.33 54.46 5.89
N ARG A 2 12.59 54.10 5.61
CA ARG A 2 12.92 52.88 4.82
C ARG A 2 12.33 51.54 5.30
N SER A 3 12.17 51.36 6.62
CA SER A 3 11.64 50.11 7.19
C SER A 3 10.14 49.91 6.89
N GLU A 4 9.36 50.99 6.94
CA GLU A 4 7.91 50.95 6.69
C GLU A 4 7.62 50.76 5.20
N GLU A 5 8.43 51.36 4.33
CA GLU A 5 8.36 51.15 2.87
C GLU A 5 8.65 49.70 2.49
N LEU A 6 9.67 49.08 3.08
CA LEU A 6 9.98 47.66 2.87
C LEU A 6 8.84 46.75 3.36
N ALA A 7 8.24 47.07 4.50
CA ALA A 7 7.10 46.31 5.03
C ALA A 7 5.86 46.44 4.16
N ASN A 8 5.60 47.61 3.59
CA ASN A 8 4.47 47.82 2.68
C ASN A 8 4.68 47.10 1.35
N LYS A 9 5.91 47.17 0.79
CA LYS A 9 6.27 46.46 -0.44
C LYS A 9 6.17 44.94 -0.29
N ALA A 10 6.58 44.41 0.87
CA ALA A 10 6.40 42.99 1.19
C ALA A 10 4.92 42.59 1.25
N LYS A 11 4.06 43.40 1.90
CA LYS A 11 2.61 43.16 1.93
C LYS A 11 2.00 43.14 0.54
N GLU A 12 2.41 44.06 -0.32
CA GLU A 12 1.95 44.18 -1.72
C GLU A 12 2.26 42.90 -2.51
N ILE A 13 3.50 42.41 -2.42
CA ILE A 13 3.93 41.15 -3.04
C ILE A 13 3.13 39.97 -2.49
N PHE A 14 2.86 39.92 -1.19
CA PHE A 14 2.06 38.87 -0.59
C PHE A 14 0.59 38.91 -1.05
N THR A 15 0.00 40.10 -1.19
CA THR A 15 -1.38 40.24 -1.69
C THR A 15 -1.49 39.86 -3.16
N GLU A 16 -0.56 40.31 -4.00
CA GLU A 16 -0.50 39.97 -5.42
C GLU A 16 -0.28 38.45 -5.63
N ALA A 17 0.64 37.86 -4.88
CA ALA A 17 0.85 36.42 -4.88
C ALA A 17 -0.40 35.67 -4.39
N SER A 18 -1.10 36.17 -3.36
CA SER A 18 -2.32 35.55 -2.86
C SER A 18 -3.47 35.57 -3.87
N GLU A 19 -3.56 36.59 -4.74
CA GLU A 19 -4.57 36.67 -5.80
C GLU A 19 -4.33 35.64 -6.90
N HIS A 20 -3.06 35.37 -7.23
CA HIS A 20 -2.68 34.39 -8.23
C HIS A 20 -2.62 32.94 -7.72
N LEU A 21 -2.48 32.75 -6.40
CA LEU A 21 -2.51 31.43 -5.77
C LEU A 21 -3.95 30.94 -5.60
N LYS A 22 -4.38 30.02 -6.47
CA LYS A 22 -5.63 29.27 -6.25
C LYS A 22 -5.53 28.51 -4.93
N THR A 23 -6.28 28.97 -3.92
CA THR A 23 -6.38 28.24 -2.66
C THR A 23 -6.90 26.84 -2.94
N LYS A 24 -6.10 25.82 -2.61
CA LYS A 24 -6.51 24.42 -2.76
C LYS A 24 -7.66 24.18 -1.78
N GLN A 25 -8.88 24.24 -2.29
CA GLN A 25 -10.08 23.92 -1.52
C GLN A 25 -9.94 22.47 -1.06
N GLN A 26 -9.80 22.29 0.25
CA GLN A 26 -9.78 20.97 0.84
C GLN A 26 -11.15 20.34 0.58
N LYS A 27 -11.16 19.14 0.02
CA LYS A 27 -12.43 18.41 -0.21
C LYS A 27 -13.12 18.27 1.14
N LYS A 28 -14.33 18.83 1.25
CA LYS A 28 -15.15 18.67 2.45
C LYS A 28 -15.41 17.17 2.64
N GLN A 29 -15.17 16.69 3.85
CA GLN A 29 -15.51 15.33 4.21
C GLN A 29 -17.03 15.21 4.20
N LYS A 30 -17.58 14.19 3.56
CA LYS A 30 -19.03 14.02 3.36
C LYS A 30 -19.81 13.81 4.67
N TRP A 31 -19.12 13.46 5.76
CA TRP A 31 -19.73 13.12 7.05
C TRP A 31 -19.70 14.26 8.06
N LEU A 32 -19.01 15.39 7.78
CA LEU A 32 -19.05 16.54 8.66
C LEU A 32 -20.34 17.33 8.43
N SER A 33 -21.05 17.64 9.51
CA SER A 33 -22.19 18.56 9.48
C SER A 33 -21.76 20.01 9.29
N ASP A 34 -22.68 20.84 8.82
CA ASP A 34 -22.45 22.28 8.68
C ASP A 34 -22.23 22.97 10.04
N GLU A 35 -22.86 22.46 11.11
CA GLU A 35 -22.60 22.90 12.49
C GLU A 35 -21.13 22.72 12.86
N THR A 36 -20.56 21.53 12.57
CA THR A 36 -19.13 21.26 12.82
C THR A 36 -18.24 22.21 12.04
N LEU A 37 -18.58 22.51 10.79
CA LEU A 37 -17.83 23.45 9.97
C LEU A 37 -17.85 24.86 10.55
N GLN A 38 -19.01 25.32 11.02
CA GLN A 38 -19.15 26.62 11.68
C GLN A 38 -18.30 26.71 12.96
N LYS A 39 -18.38 25.68 13.83
CA LYS A 39 -17.57 25.61 15.05
C LYS A 39 -16.07 25.54 14.77
N MET A 40 -15.66 24.88 13.70
CA MET A 40 -14.28 24.88 13.24
C MET A 40 -13.82 26.27 12.78
N GLN A 41 -14.69 27.05 12.12
CA GLN A 41 -14.42 28.43 11.75
C GLN A 41 -14.30 29.33 12.98
N GLU A 42 -15.21 29.22 13.95
CA GLU A 42 -15.14 29.95 15.22
C GLU A 42 -13.82 29.69 15.96
N ARG A 43 -13.35 28.43 15.97
CA ARG A 43 -12.03 28.08 16.51
C ARG A 43 -10.89 28.75 15.75
N ARG A 44 -10.95 28.79 14.41
CA ARG A 44 -9.92 29.48 13.58
C ARG A 44 -9.90 30.98 13.87
N MET A 45 -11.07 31.60 13.97
CA MET A 45 -11.20 33.03 14.29
C MET A 45 -10.69 33.34 15.70
N ALA A 46 -10.97 32.48 16.69
CA ALA A 46 -10.45 32.62 18.05
C ALA A 46 -8.91 32.59 18.09
N LYS A 47 -8.28 31.70 17.30
CA LYS A 47 -6.83 31.62 17.16
C LYS A 47 -6.25 32.85 16.46
N SER A 48 -6.89 33.34 15.40
CA SER A 48 -6.43 34.51 14.65
C SER A 48 -6.53 35.83 15.43
N LYS A 49 -7.50 35.95 16.32
CA LYS A 49 -7.72 37.15 17.14
C LYS A 49 -6.83 37.20 18.40
N GLY A 50 -5.97 36.21 18.62
CA GLY A 50 -5.13 36.15 19.82
C GLY A 50 -5.93 36.04 21.12
N GLN A 51 -7.13 35.45 21.09
CA GLN A 51 -7.96 35.28 22.29
C GLN A 51 -7.25 34.42 23.36
N HIS A 52 -7.62 34.66 24.63
CA HIS A 52 -7.09 33.95 25.80
C HIS A 52 -7.02 32.43 25.55
N HIS A 53 -5.90 31.81 25.95
CA HIS A 53 -5.61 30.40 25.70
C HIS A 53 -6.75 29.45 26.13
N GLU A 54 -7.48 29.83 27.19
CA GLU A 54 -8.59 29.05 27.75
C GLU A 54 -9.82 28.99 26.83
N ASP A 55 -10.22 30.11 26.22
CA ASP A 55 -11.35 30.17 25.29
C ASP A 55 -11.09 29.35 24.04
N TYR A 56 -9.87 29.41 23.52
CA TYR A 56 -9.44 28.56 22.41
C TYR A 56 -9.51 27.08 22.81
N LYS A 57 -9.01 26.72 24.00
CA LYS A 57 -9.02 25.33 24.49
C LYS A 57 -10.43 24.80 24.71
N LYS A 58 -11.38 25.65 25.13
CA LYS A 58 -12.80 25.32 25.25
C LYS A 58 -13.42 25.04 23.87
N LYS A 59 -13.24 25.96 22.92
CA LYS A 59 -13.71 25.80 21.52
C LYS A 59 -13.09 24.58 20.85
N GLU A 60 -11.82 24.30 21.10
CA GLU A 60 -11.17 23.11 20.56
C GLU A 60 -11.78 21.81 21.11
N ARG A 61 -12.09 21.75 22.41
CA ARG A 61 -12.78 20.60 23.02
C ARG A 61 -14.15 20.39 22.42
N GLU A 62 -14.93 21.45 22.29
CA GLU A 62 -16.27 21.42 21.68
C GLU A 62 -16.20 20.91 20.23
N VAL A 63 -15.32 21.48 19.41
CA VAL A 63 -15.10 21.01 18.02
C VAL A 63 -14.75 19.53 17.98
N LYS A 64 -13.84 19.06 18.84
CA LYS A 64 -13.47 17.63 18.89
C LYS A 64 -14.66 16.76 19.30
N GLN A 65 -15.53 17.22 20.20
CA GLN A 65 -16.72 16.48 20.62
C GLN A 65 -17.73 16.36 19.47
N ILE A 66 -18.00 17.45 18.76
CA ILE A 66 -18.93 17.45 17.63
C ILE A 66 -18.39 16.58 16.49
N ILE A 67 -17.10 16.68 16.16
CA ILE A 67 -16.46 15.81 15.16
C ILE A 67 -16.64 14.32 15.50
N ARG A 68 -16.46 13.93 16.77
CA ARG A 68 -16.65 12.54 17.20
C ARG A 68 -18.11 12.11 17.05
N ARG A 69 -19.06 12.99 17.38
CA ARG A 69 -20.49 12.73 17.24
C ARG A 69 -20.89 12.55 15.78
N ASP A 70 -20.46 13.45 14.91
CA ASP A 70 -20.72 13.37 13.46
C ASP A 70 -20.14 12.09 12.86
N LYS A 71 -18.90 11.74 13.23
CA LYS A 71 -18.27 10.50 12.77
C LYS A 71 -19.05 9.28 13.27
N LYS A 72 -19.49 9.26 14.53
CA LYS A 72 -20.28 8.17 15.10
C LYS A 72 -21.59 8.01 14.34
N LYS A 73 -22.35 9.09 14.17
CA LYS A 73 -23.60 9.11 13.41
C LYS A 73 -23.42 8.61 11.99
N TYR A 74 -22.39 9.08 11.29
CA TYR A 74 -22.09 8.62 9.94
C TYR A 74 -21.80 7.12 9.86
N ILE A 75 -21.11 6.55 10.85
CA ILE A 75 -20.86 5.10 10.89
C ILE A 75 -22.16 4.36 11.17
N GLU A 76 -22.97 4.82 12.12
CA GLU A 76 -24.29 4.23 12.44
C GLU A 76 -25.21 4.22 11.21
N ASP A 77 -25.36 5.35 10.51
CA ASP A 77 -26.16 5.46 9.28
C ASP A 77 -25.66 4.49 8.18
N LYS A 78 -24.35 4.21 8.15
CA LYS A 78 -23.76 3.28 7.19
C LYS A 78 -23.97 1.82 7.61
N CYS A 79 -23.95 1.51 8.90
CA CYS A 79 -24.30 0.20 9.42
C CYS A 79 -25.77 -0.13 9.11
N GLU A 80 -26.68 0.81 9.34
CA GLU A 80 -28.11 0.64 9.01
C GLU A 80 -28.31 0.41 7.50
N GLN A 81 -27.58 1.14 6.64
CA GLN A 81 -27.56 0.90 5.20
C GLN A 81 -27.06 -0.51 4.84
N ILE A 82 -26.06 -1.01 5.55
CA ILE A 82 -25.52 -2.36 5.36
C ILE A 82 -26.57 -3.41 5.75
N GLU A 83 -27.18 -3.27 6.93
CA GLU A 83 -28.24 -4.18 7.40
C GLU A 83 -29.43 -4.24 6.43
N ASN A 84 -29.87 -3.08 5.94
CA ASN A 84 -30.96 -3.00 4.96
C ASN A 84 -30.59 -3.53 3.56
N THR A 85 -29.30 -3.51 3.18
CA THR A 85 -28.86 -4.10 1.91
C THR A 85 -28.74 -5.62 2.01
N PHE A 86 -28.32 -6.13 3.17
CA PHE A 86 -28.35 -7.56 3.46
C PHE A 86 -29.77 -8.12 3.50
N SER A 87 -30.73 -7.44 4.13
CA SER A 87 -32.14 -7.88 4.13
C SER A 87 -32.75 -7.94 2.72
N LYS A 88 -32.20 -7.17 1.78
CA LYS A 88 -32.60 -7.14 0.36
C LYS A 88 -31.78 -8.08 -0.54
N ASN A 89 -30.97 -8.97 0.04
CA ASN A 89 -30.07 -9.89 -0.68
C ASN A 89 -29.07 -9.20 -1.64
N ARG A 90 -28.68 -7.94 -1.37
CA ARG A 90 -27.71 -7.19 -2.20
C ARG A 90 -26.32 -7.20 -1.58
N SER A 91 -25.73 -8.39 -1.43
CA SER A 91 -24.45 -8.59 -0.74
C SER A 91 -23.28 -7.82 -1.36
N ARG A 92 -23.29 -7.61 -2.69
CA ARG A 92 -22.25 -6.82 -3.39
C ARG A 92 -22.27 -5.34 -3.00
N ASP A 93 -23.46 -4.77 -2.83
CA ASP A 93 -23.61 -3.37 -2.43
C ASP A 93 -23.18 -3.18 -0.97
N ALA A 94 -23.59 -4.10 -0.09
CA ALA A 94 -23.15 -4.14 1.30
C ALA A 94 -21.61 -4.18 1.39
N TYR A 95 -20.97 -5.07 0.62
CA TYR A 95 -19.52 -5.16 0.55
C TYR A 95 -18.87 -3.86 0.07
N ASN A 96 -19.42 -3.20 -0.94
CA ASN A 96 -18.89 -1.92 -1.44
C ASN A 96 -18.95 -0.82 -0.36
N ILE A 97 -20.02 -0.79 0.44
CA ILE A 97 -20.14 0.16 1.56
C ILE A 97 -19.08 -0.14 2.62
N ILE A 98 -18.94 -1.41 3.05
CA ILE A 98 -17.91 -1.84 4.00
C ILE A 98 -16.51 -1.47 3.49
N LYS A 99 -16.23 -1.80 2.23
CA LYS A 99 -14.98 -1.46 1.56
C LYS A 99 -14.73 0.04 1.57
N SER A 100 -15.75 0.88 1.37
CA SER A 100 -15.60 2.34 1.42
C SER A 100 -15.24 2.87 2.81
N LEU A 101 -15.68 2.20 3.89
CA LEU A 101 -15.41 2.57 5.28
C LEU A 101 -14.03 2.09 5.75
N THR A 102 -13.64 0.87 5.37
CA THR A 102 -12.41 0.23 5.86
C THR A 102 -11.20 0.52 4.97
N LYS A 103 -11.42 0.99 3.73
CA LYS A 103 -10.34 1.29 2.80
C LYS A 103 -9.39 2.31 3.39
N ARG A 104 -8.17 1.84 3.68
CA ARG A 104 -7.05 2.69 4.07
C ARG A 104 -6.56 3.46 2.87
N PHE A 105 -6.05 4.68 3.12
CA PHE A 105 -5.35 5.43 2.10
C PHE A 105 -4.09 4.65 1.71
N GLN A 106 -3.98 4.34 0.43
CA GLN A 106 -2.79 3.74 -0.15
C GLN A 106 -2.18 4.82 -1.05
N PRO A 107 -1.01 5.37 -0.69
CA PRO A 107 -0.31 6.29 -1.57
C PRO A 107 -0.01 5.54 -2.87
N LYS A 108 -0.41 6.12 -4.01
CA LYS A 108 0.03 5.60 -5.30
C LYS A 108 1.51 5.93 -5.45
N SER A 109 2.38 4.95 -5.28
CA SER A 109 3.77 5.08 -5.71
C SER A 109 3.80 4.90 -7.22
N VAL A 110 4.08 5.97 -7.96
CA VAL A 110 4.29 5.93 -9.42
C VAL A 110 5.80 5.99 -9.68
N VAL A 111 6.56 5.20 -8.94
CA VAL A 111 8.02 5.13 -9.06
C VAL A 111 8.34 3.82 -9.76
N ILE A 112 8.82 3.92 -11.00
CA ILE A 112 9.27 2.78 -11.80
C ILE A 112 10.77 2.62 -11.54
N LYS A 113 11.22 1.41 -11.25
CA LYS A 113 12.63 1.09 -11.00
C LYS A 113 13.17 0.14 -12.07
N ASP A 114 14.43 0.32 -12.45
CA ASP A 114 15.14 -0.61 -13.33
C ASP A 114 15.54 -1.92 -12.63
N GLU A 115 16.17 -2.84 -13.37
CA GLU A 115 16.72 -4.11 -12.87
C GLU A 115 17.74 -3.91 -11.72
N ASN A 116 18.38 -2.74 -11.65
CA ASN A 116 19.40 -2.38 -10.67
C ASN A 116 18.82 -1.57 -9.48
N GLY A 117 17.51 -1.35 -9.44
CA GLY A 117 16.83 -0.60 -8.38
C GLY A 117 16.86 0.93 -8.53
N ASN A 118 17.37 1.48 -9.63
CA ASN A 118 17.40 2.91 -9.92
C ASN A 118 16.04 3.42 -10.37
N VAL A 119 15.67 4.63 -9.91
CA VAL A 119 14.39 5.25 -10.28
C VAL A 119 14.46 5.83 -11.69
N LEU A 120 13.59 5.34 -12.56
CA LEU A 120 13.43 5.87 -13.92
C LEU A 120 12.55 7.12 -13.88
N THR A 121 13.15 8.28 -14.13
CA THR A 121 12.47 9.59 -14.16
C THR A 121 12.16 10.07 -15.57
N GLU A 122 12.92 9.59 -16.57
CA GLU A 122 12.80 10.02 -17.96
C GLU A 122 11.78 9.15 -18.73
N SER A 123 10.95 9.78 -19.55
CA SER A 123 9.89 9.07 -20.31
C SER A 123 10.43 8.03 -21.30
N THR A 124 11.59 8.28 -21.90
CA THR A 124 12.29 7.38 -22.84
C THR A 124 12.77 6.12 -22.13
N GLN A 125 13.40 6.29 -20.97
CA GLN A 125 13.87 5.19 -20.12
C GLN A 125 12.73 4.31 -19.63
N ILE A 126 11.60 4.91 -19.24
CA ILE A 126 10.39 4.18 -18.85
C ILE A 126 9.87 3.34 -20.02
N LEU A 127 9.79 3.90 -21.23
CA LEU A 127 9.33 3.18 -22.42
C LEU A 127 10.24 2.01 -22.78
N ASP A 128 11.56 2.22 -22.75
CA ASP A 128 12.51 1.16 -23.07
C ASP A 128 12.54 0.06 -22.00
N TRP A 129 12.35 0.41 -20.73
CA TRP A 129 12.13 -0.56 -19.66
C TRP A 129 10.87 -1.39 -19.89
N TRP A 130 9.73 -0.76 -20.24
CA TRP A 130 8.51 -1.49 -20.58
C TRP A 130 8.69 -2.41 -21.79
N LYS A 131 9.39 -1.96 -22.85
CA LYS A 131 9.69 -2.81 -24.00
C LYS A 131 10.54 -4.01 -23.61
N ARG A 132 11.58 -3.80 -22.80
CA ARG A 132 12.50 -4.85 -22.35
C ARG A 132 11.80 -5.89 -21.49
N VAL A 133 10.99 -5.46 -20.51
CA VAL A 133 10.21 -6.38 -19.67
C VAL A 133 9.23 -7.19 -20.51
N ASN A 134 8.43 -6.54 -21.37
CA ASN A 134 7.48 -7.27 -22.23
C ASN A 134 8.17 -8.22 -23.21
N PHE A 135 9.30 -7.83 -23.81
CA PHE A 135 10.01 -8.66 -24.77
C PHE A 135 10.70 -9.87 -24.12
N ASN A 136 11.37 -9.67 -22.99
CA ASN A 136 12.03 -10.75 -22.25
C ASN A 136 11.03 -11.76 -21.66
N GLU A 137 9.84 -11.30 -21.25
CA GLU A 137 8.74 -12.18 -20.80
C GLU A 137 8.28 -13.13 -21.92
N VAL A 138 8.08 -12.59 -23.13
CA VAL A 138 7.66 -13.37 -24.32
C VAL A 138 8.74 -14.39 -24.69
N GLU A 139 10.01 -14.00 -24.71
CA GLU A 139 11.11 -14.91 -25.03
C GLU A 139 11.28 -16.02 -23.97
N ASN A 140 11.07 -15.70 -22.69
CA ASN A 140 11.10 -16.69 -21.62
C ASN A 140 9.89 -17.64 -21.66
N GLU A 141 8.71 -17.16 -22.08
CA GLU A 141 7.54 -18.00 -22.30
C GLU A 141 7.72 -18.95 -23.49
N GLU A 142 8.37 -18.51 -24.56
CA GLU A 142 8.78 -19.38 -25.67
C GLU A 142 9.84 -20.40 -25.27
N LYS A 143 10.82 -20.03 -24.45
CA LYS A 143 11.80 -20.96 -23.86
C LYS A 143 11.13 -21.98 -22.94
N ARG A 144 10.11 -21.59 -22.16
CA ARG A 144 9.30 -22.51 -21.34
C ARG A 144 8.47 -23.47 -22.20
N ARG A 145 7.85 -22.97 -23.28
CA ARG A 145 7.11 -23.80 -24.24
C ARG A 145 8.01 -24.78 -25.00
N THR A 146 9.22 -24.37 -25.37
CA THR A 146 10.18 -25.26 -26.07
C THR A 146 10.82 -26.28 -25.13
N LYS A 147 11.08 -25.93 -23.86
CA LYS A 147 11.49 -26.89 -22.81
C LYS A 147 10.39 -27.92 -22.51
N SER A 148 9.14 -27.48 -22.40
CA SER A 148 7.98 -28.37 -22.23
C SER A 148 7.78 -29.31 -23.44
N LYS A 149 8.10 -28.85 -24.66
CA LYS A 149 8.12 -29.72 -25.86
C LYS A 149 9.33 -30.67 -25.92
N LYS A 150 10.47 -30.30 -25.33
CA LYS A 150 11.67 -31.15 -25.26
C LYS A 150 11.53 -32.29 -24.24
N GLY A 151 10.81 -32.06 -23.15
CA GLY A 151 10.47 -33.12 -22.17
C GLY A 151 9.44 -34.13 -22.68
N LEU A 152 8.70 -33.80 -23.75
CA LEU A 152 7.71 -34.69 -24.36
C LEU A 152 8.27 -35.59 -25.47
N ALA A 153 9.55 -35.42 -25.83
CA ALA A 153 10.19 -36.15 -26.95
C ALA A 153 11.20 -37.21 -26.49
N ARG A 154 11.22 -37.60 -25.20
CA ARG A 154 12.07 -38.67 -24.66
C ARG A 154 11.25 -39.72 -23.92
N LYS A 155 10.18 -40.21 -24.56
CA LYS A 155 9.39 -41.33 -24.05
C LYS A 155 8.86 -42.20 -25.20
N GLU A 156 9.75 -42.52 -26.13
CA GLU A 156 9.58 -43.64 -27.04
C GLU A 156 10.90 -44.42 -27.03
N ASP A 157 10.79 -45.65 -26.53
CA ASP A 157 11.71 -46.79 -26.56
C ASP A 157 12.92 -46.76 -25.59
N ASP A 158 12.71 -47.33 -24.38
CA ASP A 158 13.48 -48.46 -23.81
C ASP A 158 13.02 -48.69 -22.35
N ASP A 159 12.40 -49.85 -22.10
CA ASP A 159 12.13 -50.44 -20.78
C ASP A 159 13.46 -50.99 -20.21
N ASP A 160 13.66 -50.95 -18.87
CA ASP A 160 14.75 -51.56 -18.07
C ASP A 160 15.88 -50.63 -17.52
N ASP A 161 15.59 -49.62 -16.68
CA ASP A 161 16.66 -48.92 -15.91
C ASP A 161 16.20 -48.26 -14.58
N ASP A 162 15.07 -48.66 -14.01
CA ASP A 162 14.53 -48.11 -12.73
C ASP A 162 14.95 -48.94 -11.49
N GLU A 163 15.72 -50.03 -11.65
CA GLU A 163 16.17 -50.89 -10.52
C GLU A 163 17.60 -50.58 -10.04
N GLU A 164 18.46 -49.91 -10.84
CA GLU A 164 19.84 -49.61 -10.44
C GLU A 164 19.96 -48.34 -9.56
N GLU A 165 19.05 -47.36 -9.69
CA GLU A 165 19.08 -46.15 -8.84
C GLU A 165 18.57 -46.41 -7.40
N GLU A 166 17.74 -47.43 -7.16
CA GLU A 166 17.29 -47.79 -5.80
C GLU A 166 18.36 -48.60 -5.02
N GLU A 167 19.21 -49.38 -5.70
CA GLU A 167 20.30 -50.13 -5.05
C GLU A 167 21.47 -49.22 -4.62
N GLU A 168 21.77 -48.15 -5.38
CA GLU A 168 22.81 -47.17 -5.00
C GLU A 168 22.40 -46.32 -3.78
N GLU A 169 21.11 -46.00 -3.60
CA GLU A 169 20.62 -45.27 -2.42
C GLU A 169 20.62 -46.16 -1.15
N GLU A 170 20.35 -47.47 -1.27
CA GLU A 170 20.43 -48.40 -0.12
C GLU A 170 21.88 -48.67 0.33
N GLU A 171 22.85 -48.75 -0.60
CA GLU A 171 24.27 -48.91 -0.24
C GLU A 171 24.85 -47.65 0.45
N GLU A 172 24.44 -46.44 0.07
CA GLU A 172 24.87 -45.20 0.75
C GLU A 172 24.28 -45.09 2.17
N GLU A 173 23.05 -45.56 2.40
CA GLU A 173 22.45 -45.57 3.75
C GLU A 173 23.10 -46.62 4.68
N GLU A 174 23.50 -47.79 4.16
CA GLU A 174 24.23 -48.80 4.93
C GLU A 174 25.66 -48.34 5.31
N GLU A 175 26.37 -47.64 4.42
CA GLU A 175 27.70 -47.09 4.73
C GLU A 175 27.64 -45.97 5.79
N GLU A 176 26.60 -45.12 5.80
CA GLU A 176 26.41 -44.10 6.83
C GLU A 176 26.08 -44.72 8.21
N GLU A 177 25.30 -45.81 8.26
CA GLU A 177 25.00 -46.51 9.53
C GLU A 177 26.23 -47.24 10.10
N GLU A 178 27.09 -47.82 9.26
CA GLU A 178 28.34 -48.46 9.72
C GLU A 178 29.36 -47.43 10.27
N GLU A 179 29.46 -46.23 9.65
CA GLU A 179 30.32 -45.15 10.17
C GLU A 179 29.82 -44.62 11.53
N GLU A 180 28.50 -44.51 11.74
CA GLU A 180 27.93 -44.09 13.03
C GLU A 180 28.16 -45.14 14.13
N GLU A 181 28.05 -46.44 13.83
CA GLU A 181 28.35 -47.51 14.79
C GLU A 181 29.84 -47.57 15.16
N GLU A 182 30.76 -47.35 14.20
CA GLU A 182 32.19 -47.29 14.50
C GLU A 182 32.56 -46.06 15.37
N GLU A 183 31.93 -44.90 15.16
CA GLU A 183 32.12 -43.72 16.00
C GLU A 183 31.57 -43.92 17.43
N GLU A 184 30.46 -44.64 17.59
CA GLU A 184 29.92 -45.00 18.92
C GLU A 184 30.82 -46.02 19.64
N GLU A 185 31.36 -47.02 18.95
CA GLU A 185 32.29 -47.98 19.54
C GLU A 185 33.64 -47.35 19.93
N GLU A 186 34.12 -46.34 19.20
CA GLU A 186 35.35 -45.63 19.54
C GLU A 186 35.16 -44.75 20.78
N GLN A 187 33.96 -44.17 20.97
CA GLN A 187 33.60 -43.40 22.16
C GLN A 187 33.43 -44.27 23.43
N GLU A 188 33.07 -45.55 23.30
CA GLU A 188 32.99 -46.48 24.43
C GLU A 188 34.36 -47.08 24.84
N ARG A 189 35.41 -46.90 24.01
CA ARG A 189 36.77 -47.43 24.28
C ARG A 189 37.74 -46.42 24.91
N GLU A 190 37.38 -45.14 25.04
CA GLU A 190 38.12 -44.11 25.84
C GLU A 190 37.65 -44.00 27.30
#